data_AF-A0A0N0KAE5-F1
#
_entry.id   AF-A0A0N0KAE5-F1
#
_cell.length_a   1.000
_cell.length_b   1.000
_cell.length_c   1.000
_cell.angle_alpha   90.00
_cell.angle_beta   90.00
_cell.angle_gamma   90.00
#
_symmetry.space_group_name_H-M   'P 1'
#
loop_
_entity.id
_entity.type
_entity.pdbx_description
1 polymer ?
#
loop_
_entity_poly.entity_id
_entity_poly.type
_entity_poly.pdbx_seq_one_letter_code
_entity_poly.pdbx_strand_id
1 'polypeptide(L)'
;MTVISRKSAGYILCLVAGLLVSAPDAAFSTDASCPPDLHLAKLVAGSDFILTGRMQIDRQQFIAEAGKPSPNWIEIPAKIDHLMKGENLTEPLIRFDPKHRPYKPSNDAVLGLSGLPTIMFLTQVDEGPRGLYFAGYTPDALRPATEQSIGEIKAEILRQVDILRLWRADTTLPHFEEVRALIAHLGHVSGAEQQRVFDQLEALGYPAVPAIIAQMDNRQPLLTHSISLVNHAKNAFEGMRHYGPDQVVDALDAILNQITGESFGSIQNGGSDREREASVAGWRVYAATLRCQK
;
A
#
# COMPACT_ATOMS: atom_id res chain seq x y z
N MET A 1 45.06 -47.15 31.57
CA MET A 1 43.80 -46.94 32.30
C MET A 1 43.87 -45.59 32.98
N THR A 2 42.98 -44.71 32.56
CA THR A 2 42.55 -43.40 33.08
C THR A 2 43.53 -42.51 33.86
N VAL A 3 43.79 -41.36 33.24
CA VAL A 3 44.54 -40.18 33.66
C VAL A 3 43.71 -39.30 34.60
N ILE A 4 44.28 -38.86 35.73
CA ILE A 4 43.99 -37.55 36.35
C ILE A 4 45.29 -37.02 36.98
N SER A 5 45.88 -35.98 36.39
CA SER A 5 46.96 -35.22 37.02
C SER A 5 46.66 -33.73 36.88
N ARG A 6 46.42 -33.07 38.02
CA ARG A 6 46.23 -31.63 38.16
C ARG A 6 47.56 -30.91 37.97
N LYS A 7 47.58 -29.87 37.14
CA LYS A 7 48.60 -28.82 37.21
C LYS A 7 47.96 -27.43 37.12
N SER A 8 48.42 -26.59 38.03
CA SER A 8 48.10 -25.19 38.27
C SER A 8 48.70 -24.26 37.22
N ALA A 9 48.02 -23.14 36.92
CA ALA A 9 48.55 -21.84 36.51
C ALA A 9 47.33 -20.91 36.37
N GLY A 10 47.21 -19.77 37.03
CA GLY A 10 48.07 -18.60 36.87
C GLY A 10 47.16 -17.49 36.34
N TYR A 11 46.64 -16.65 37.24
CA TYR A 11 45.80 -15.50 36.86
C TYR A 11 46.68 -14.45 36.17
N ILE A 12 46.47 -14.26 34.86
CA ILE A 12 47.00 -13.12 34.12
C ILE A 12 45.87 -12.08 34.02
N LEU A 13 46.08 -10.97 34.73
CA LEU A 13 45.31 -9.75 34.66
C LEU A 13 45.70 -9.02 33.36
N CYS A 14 44.91 -9.15 32.31
CA CYS A 14 45.05 -8.31 31.11
C CYS A 14 44.08 -7.12 31.20
N LEU A 15 44.63 -5.96 31.55
CA LEU A 15 44.05 -4.66 31.23
C LEU A 15 43.96 -4.54 29.70
N VAL A 16 42.74 -4.48 29.16
CA VAL A 16 42.52 -3.98 27.80
C VAL A 16 41.81 -2.63 27.93
N ALA A 17 42.57 -1.58 27.64
CA ALA A 17 42.08 -0.22 27.54
C ALA A 17 41.01 -0.15 26.43
N GLY A 18 39.81 0.28 26.80
CA GLY A 18 38.71 0.53 25.87
C GLY A 18 39.02 1.71 24.98
N LEU A 19 39.38 1.44 23.73
CA LEU A 19 39.23 2.38 22.63
C LEU A 19 37.74 2.46 22.30
N LEU A 20 37.08 3.49 22.81
CA LEU A 20 35.79 3.97 22.31
C LEU A 20 35.99 4.40 20.86
N VAL A 21 35.77 3.48 19.93
CA VAL A 21 35.54 3.83 18.53
C VAL A 21 34.15 4.42 18.47
N SER A 22 34.07 5.74 18.51
CA SER A 22 32.88 6.48 18.10
C SER A 22 32.56 6.05 16.68
N ALA A 23 31.47 5.30 16.50
CA ALA A 23 30.91 5.07 15.18
C ALA A 23 30.61 6.44 14.57
N PRO A 24 31.01 6.72 13.33
CA PRO A 24 30.60 7.94 12.67
C PRO A 24 29.08 7.90 12.55
N ASP A 25 28.42 8.95 13.05
CA ASP A 25 27.03 9.23 12.76
C ASP A 25 26.85 9.13 11.24
N ALA A 26 26.17 8.07 10.79
CA ALA A 26 25.71 7.96 9.44
C ALA A 26 24.63 9.03 9.25
N ALA A 27 25.08 10.23 8.90
CA ALA A 27 24.21 11.26 8.37
C ALA A 27 23.46 10.64 7.19
N PHE A 28 22.16 10.42 7.38
CA PHE A 28 21.27 9.99 6.32
C PHE A 28 21.42 10.97 5.16
N SER A 29 22.00 10.51 4.05
CA SER A 29 21.90 11.22 2.79
C SER A 29 20.41 11.35 2.46
N THR A 30 19.90 12.58 2.53
CA THR A 30 18.50 12.91 2.28
C THR A 30 18.07 12.59 0.85
N ASP A 31 19.03 12.46 -0.08
CA ASP A 31 18.79 12.23 -1.51
C ASP A 31 18.49 10.76 -1.86
N ALA A 32 18.94 9.79 -1.04
CA ALA A 32 18.72 8.37 -1.30
C ALA A 32 17.29 7.89 -1.02
N SER A 33 16.40 8.79 -0.58
CA SER A 33 15.05 8.44 -0.13
C SER A 33 13.96 8.65 -1.18
N CYS A 34 14.20 9.51 -2.17
CA CYS A 34 13.22 9.81 -3.20
C CYS A 34 13.26 8.73 -4.28
N PRO A 35 12.10 8.17 -4.67
CA PRO A 35 12.09 7.20 -5.76
C PRO A 35 12.43 7.89 -7.09
N PRO A 36 13.15 7.22 -8.00
CA PRO A 36 13.40 7.75 -9.34
C PRO A 36 12.11 7.88 -10.17
N ASP A 37 11.10 7.06 -9.87
CA ASP A 37 9.79 7.08 -10.48
C ASP A 37 8.70 7.06 -9.39
N LEU A 38 8.02 8.19 -9.22
CA LEU A 38 6.93 8.34 -8.25
C LEU A 38 5.69 7.49 -8.60
N HIS A 39 5.44 7.25 -9.88
CA HIS A 39 4.32 6.44 -10.32
C HIS A 39 4.56 4.97 -9.97
N LEU A 40 5.76 4.46 -10.30
CA LEU A 40 6.17 3.12 -9.90
C LEU A 40 6.15 2.96 -8.38
N ALA A 41 6.65 3.94 -7.62
CA ALA A 41 6.65 3.89 -6.17
C ALA A 41 5.24 3.73 -5.60
N LYS A 42 4.26 4.50 -6.10
CA LYS A 42 2.86 4.39 -5.68
C LYS A 42 2.27 3.02 -6.04
N LEU A 43 2.54 2.53 -7.24
CA LEU A 43 2.05 1.22 -7.68
C LEU A 43 2.65 0.09 -6.84
N VAL A 44 3.95 0.12 -6.53
CA VAL A 44 4.59 -0.86 -5.64
C VAL A 44 4.00 -0.77 -4.24
N ALA A 45 3.73 0.44 -3.74
CA ALA A 45 3.12 0.65 -2.42
C ALA A 45 1.71 0.06 -2.34
N GLY A 46 0.88 0.30 -3.37
CA GLY A 46 -0.50 -0.19 -3.46
C GLY A 46 -0.66 -1.64 -3.93
N SER A 47 0.43 -2.39 -4.10
CA SER A 47 0.39 -3.80 -4.49
C SER A 47 0.63 -4.70 -3.29
N ASP A 48 -0.26 -5.66 -3.03
CA ASP A 48 -0.03 -6.73 -2.05
C ASP A 48 0.98 -7.75 -2.59
N PHE A 49 0.87 -8.07 -3.89
CA PHE A 49 1.75 -8.99 -4.58
C PHE A 49 2.36 -8.34 -5.81
N ILE A 50 3.63 -8.62 -6.04
CA ILE A 50 4.30 -8.27 -7.29
C ILE A 50 5.05 -9.50 -7.74
N LEU A 51 4.78 -9.98 -8.94
CA LEU A 51 5.34 -11.21 -9.44
C LEU A 51 5.65 -11.14 -10.93
N THR A 52 6.61 -11.96 -11.36
CA THR A 52 6.77 -12.32 -12.76
C THR A 52 6.10 -13.65 -13.02
N GLY A 53 5.40 -13.78 -14.15
CA GLY A 53 4.72 -15.02 -14.51
C GLY A 53 4.15 -15.00 -15.91
N ARG A 54 3.24 -15.94 -16.18
CA ARG A 54 2.50 -16.03 -17.45
C ARG A 54 1.02 -16.21 -17.17
N MET A 55 0.21 -15.28 -17.68
CA MET A 55 -1.24 -15.42 -17.67
C MET A 55 -1.68 -16.44 -18.73
N GLN A 56 -2.70 -17.23 -18.43
CA GLN A 56 -3.32 -18.14 -19.38
C GLN A 56 -4.75 -17.66 -19.66
N ILE A 57 -5.00 -17.20 -20.88
CA ILE A 57 -6.29 -16.64 -21.27
C ILE A 57 -6.81 -17.38 -22.50
N ASP A 58 -8.03 -17.93 -22.40
CA ASP A 58 -8.79 -18.34 -23.57
C ASP A 58 -9.24 -17.08 -24.32
N ARG A 59 -8.57 -16.80 -25.44
CA ARG A 59 -8.81 -15.61 -26.25
C ARG A 59 -10.23 -15.56 -26.80
N GLN A 60 -10.81 -16.69 -27.19
CA GLN A 60 -12.14 -16.72 -27.79
C GLN A 60 -13.20 -16.44 -26.72
N GLN A 61 -13.10 -17.09 -25.57
CA GLN A 61 -13.98 -16.85 -24.43
C GLN A 61 -13.89 -15.40 -23.95
N PHE A 62 -12.67 -14.86 -23.84
CA PHE A 62 -12.46 -13.49 -23.40
C PHE A 62 -13.13 -12.47 -24.32
N ILE A 63 -12.92 -12.58 -25.64
CA ILE A 63 -13.51 -11.67 -26.62
C ILE A 63 -15.05 -11.78 -26.61
N ALA A 64 -15.58 -13.00 -26.50
CA ALA A 64 -17.01 -13.23 -26.42
C ALA A 64 -17.63 -12.61 -25.16
N GLU A 65 -16.97 -12.72 -24.00
CA GLU A 65 -17.43 -12.10 -22.76
C GLU A 65 -17.35 -10.57 -22.84
N ALA A 66 -16.21 -10.03 -23.28
CA ALA A 66 -15.98 -8.59 -23.41
C ALA A 66 -16.98 -7.90 -24.37
N GLY A 67 -17.50 -8.63 -25.36
CA GLY A 67 -18.49 -8.13 -26.32
C GLY A 67 -19.92 -8.05 -25.78
N LYS A 68 -20.20 -8.57 -24.57
CA LYS A 68 -21.55 -8.52 -23.98
C LYS A 68 -21.88 -7.09 -23.51
N PRO A 69 -23.18 -6.68 -23.55
CA PRO A 69 -23.60 -5.39 -23.00
C PRO A 69 -23.30 -5.22 -21.50
N SER A 70 -23.35 -6.32 -20.76
CA SER A 70 -22.99 -6.42 -19.34
C SER A 70 -22.11 -7.65 -19.16
N PRO A 71 -20.78 -7.52 -19.34
CA PRO A 71 -19.89 -8.66 -19.20
C PRO A 71 -19.78 -9.11 -17.75
N ASN A 72 -19.54 -10.40 -17.56
CA ASN A 72 -19.12 -10.93 -16.27
C ASN A 72 -17.61 -10.74 -16.08
N TRP A 73 -17.20 -10.83 -14.81
CA TRP A 73 -15.79 -10.95 -14.45
C TRP A 73 -15.18 -12.21 -15.07
N ILE A 74 -13.95 -12.09 -15.55
CA ILE A 74 -13.15 -13.19 -16.06
C ILE A 74 -12.11 -13.54 -15.01
N GLU A 75 -11.91 -14.83 -14.78
CA GLU A 75 -10.86 -15.36 -13.93
C GLU A 75 -9.67 -15.77 -14.79
N ILE A 76 -8.54 -15.10 -14.59
CA ILE A 76 -7.31 -15.29 -15.36
C ILE A 76 -6.32 -16.06 -14.48
N PRO A 77 -6.14 -17.37 -14.70
CA PRO A 77 -5.09 -18.11 -14.02
C PRO A 77 -3.72 -17.62 -14.49
N ALA A 78 -2.76 -17.52 -13.57
CA ALA A 78 -1.38 -17.24 -13.91
C ALA A 78 -0.42 -18.24 -13.26
N LYS A 79 0.61 -18.62 -14.01
CA LYS A 79 1.74 -19.39 -13.49
C LYS A 79 2.81 -18.42 -13.01
N ILE A 80 3.22 -18.54 -11.75
CA ILE A 80 4.27 -17.71 -11.16
C ILE A 80 5.64 -18.28 -11.56
N ASP A 81 6.50 -17.41 -12.09
CA ASP A 81 7.93 -17.69 -12.27
C ASP A 81 8.74 -17.20 -11.07
N HIS A 82 8.42 -16.01 -10.55
CA HIS A 82 9.08 -15.43 -9.38
C HIS A 82 8.13 -14.49 -8.63
N LEU A 83 8.04 -14.62 -7.32
CA LEU A 83 7.35 -13.68 -6.44
C LEU A 83 8.37 -12.65 -5.91
N MET A 84 8.14 -11.36 -6.16
CA MET A 84 9.04 -10.26 -5.75
C MET A 84 8.55 -9.55 -4.48
N LYS A 85 7.22 -9.44 -4.31
CA LYS A 85 6.56 -8.90 -3.13
C LYS A 85 5.37 -9.80 -2.76
N GLY A 86 5.12 -9.95 -1.46
CA GLY A 86 4.10 -10.82 -0.90
C GLY A 86 4.63 -12.23 -0.58
N GLU A 87 3.82 -13.03 0.09
CA GLU A 87 4.18 -14.39 0.54
C GLU A 87 3.07 -15.40 0.20
N ASN A 88 3.43 -16.68 0.13
CA ASN A 88 2.48 -17.81 0.05
C ASN A 88 1.48 -17.80 -1.12
N LEU A 89 1.81 -17.11 -2.22
CA LEU A 89 1.01 -17.12 -3.45
C LEU A 89 1.53 -18.20 -4.41
N THR A 90 0.71 -19.21 -4.71
CA THR A 90 1.12 -20.35 -5.55
C THR A 90 0.40 -20.42 -6.89
N GLU A 91 -0.92 -20.21 -6.90
CA GLU A 91 -1.77 -20.32 -8.10
C GLU A 91 -2.75 -19.15 -8.15
N PRO A 92 -2.28 -17.94 -8.53
CA PRO A 92 -3.12 -16.76 -8.55
C PRO A 92 -4.21 -16.87 -9.61
N LEU A 93 -5.44 -16.60 -9.19
CA LEU A 93 -6.60 -16.44 -10.05
C LEU A 93 -7.01 -14.96 -10.04
N ILE A 94 -6.65 -14.25 -11.11
CA ILE A 94 -6.82 -12.80 -11.20
C ILE A 94 -8.21 -12.50 -11.74
N ARG A 95 -9.01 -11.75 -10.98
CA ARG A 95 -10.34 -11.29 -11.38
C ARG A 95 -10.19 -10.04 -12.24
N PHE A 96 -10.72 -10.12 -13.46
CA PHE A 96 -10.62 -9.05 -14.45
C PHE A 96 -12.00 -8.70 -15.01
N ASP A 97 -12.40 -7.43 -14.89
CA ASP A 97 -13.58 -6.89 -15.57
C ASP A 97 -13.19 -6.56 -17.02
N PRO A 98 -13.76 -7.23 -18.05
CA PRO A 98 -13.42 -6.96 -19.43
C PRO A 98 -14.10 -5.70 -19.98
N LYS A 99 -14.96 -5.02 -19.21
CA LYS A 99 -15.49 -3.72 -19.59
C LYS A 99 -14.36 -2.70 -19.71
N HIS A 100 -14.32 -1.95 -20.81
CA HIS A 100 -13.27 -0.95 -21.00
C HIS A 100 -13.36 0.15 -19.94
N ARG A 101 -12.24 0.41 -19.27
CA ARG A 101 -12.04 1.49 -18.28
C ARG A 101 -10.60 2.00 -18.40
N PRO A 102 -10.34 3.30 -18.29
CA PRO A 102 -8.99 3.86 -18.48
C PRO A 102 -8.04 3.57 -17.31
N TYR A 103 -8.57 3.22 -16.13
CA TYR A 103 -7.83 3.02 -14.88
C TYR A 103 -7.41 1.56 -14.64
N LYS A 104 -7.34 0.73 -15.67
CA LYS A 104 -6.91 -0.67 -15.53
C LYS A 104 -6.18 -1.12 -16.81
N PRO A 105 -5.45 -2.24 -16.78
CA PRO A 105 -4.90 -2.82 -17.99
C PRO A 105 -5.99 -2.99 -19.07
N SER A 106 -5.66 -2.57 -20.29
CA SER A 106 -6.59 -2.69 -21.41
C SER A 106 -6.78 -4.15 -21.80
N ASN A 107 -7.92 -4.46 -22.42
CA ASN A 107 -8.18 -5.80 -22.95
C ASN A 107 -7.10 -6.23 -23.95
N ASP A 108 -6.61 -5.29 -24.77
CA ASP A 108 -5.54 -5.54 -25.73
C ASP A 108 -4.20 -5.85 -25.04
N ALA A 109 -3.87 -5.15 -23.95
CA ALA A 109 -2.67 -5.44 -23.17
C ALA A 109 -2.75 -6.82 -22.51
N VAL A 110 -3.90 -7.14 -21.90
CA VAL A 110 -4.15 -8.43 -21.25
C VAL A 110 -4.06 -9.59 -22.25
N LEU A 111 -4.72 -9.46 -23.41
CA LEU A 111 -4.68 -10.48 -24.47
C LEU A 111 -3.31 -10.56 -25.14
N GLY A 112 -2.67 -9.42 -25.41
CA GLY A 112 -1.37 -9.34 -26.07
C GLY A 112 -0.23 -9.94 -25.24
N LEU A 113 -0.40 -9.99 -23.92
CA LEU A 113 0.57 -10.55 -23.00
C LEU A 113 0.22 -11.97 -22.50
N SER A 114 -0.88 -12.56 -22.99
CA SER A 114 -1.24 -13.95 -22.68
C SER A 114 -0.12 -14.90 -23.08
N GLY A 115 0.31 -15.77 -22.15
CA GLY A 115 1.40 -16.73 -22.33
C GLY A 115 2.81 -16.14 -22.38
N LEU A 116 2.97 -14.82 -22.37
CA LEU A 116 4.27 -14.15 -22.38
C LEU A 116 4.76 -13.89 -20.94
N PRO A 117 6.09 -13.83 -20.72
CA PRO A 117 6.64 -13.36 -19.45
C PRO A 117 6.17 -11.93 -19.14
N THR A 118 5.43 -11.77 -18.05
CA THR A 118 4.90 -10.49 -17.59
C THR A 118 5.19 -10.23 -16.14
N ILE A 119 5.21 -8.94 -15.79
CA ILE A 119 5.12 -8.47 -14.42
C ILE A 119 3.66 -8.13 -14.14
N MET A 120 3.16 -8.63 -13.02
CA MET A 120 1.81 -8.38 -12.52
C MET A 120 1.90 -7.73 -11.14
N PHE A 121 1.25 -6.57 -11.00
CA PHE A 121 1.04 -5.86 -9.74
C PHE A 121 -0.38 -6.15 -9.29
N LEU A 122 -0.53 -6.84 -8.17
CA LEU A 122 -1.81 -7.35 -7.72
C LEU A 122 -2.13 -6.83 -6.32
N THR A 123 -3.40 -6.53 -6.10
CA THR A 123 -3.99 -6.29 -4.79
C THR A 123 -5.00 -7.39 -4.49
N GLN A 124 -5.06 -7.81 -3.24
CA GLN A 124 -6.01 -8.78 -2.73
C GLN A 124 -7.12 -8.05 -1.99
N VAL A 125 -8.35 -8.43 -2.33
CA VAL A 125 -9.56 -7.94 -1.67
C VAL A 125 -10.16 -9.08 -0.85
N ASP A 126 -10.31 -8.86 0.45
CA ASP A 126 -10.83 -9.84 1.41
C ASP A 126 -12.31 -9.62 1.73
N GLU A 127 -12.82 -8.40 1.56
CA GLU A 127 -14.23 -8.08 1.78
C GLU A 127 -14.93 -7.56 0.52
N GLY A 128 -16.19 -7.93 0.32
CA GLY A 128 -16.92 -7.69 -0.93
C GLY A 128 -16.64 -8.74 -2.01
N PRO A 129 -16.49 -8.37 -3.30
CA PRO A 129 -16.09 -9.30 -4.35
C PRO A 129 -14.64 -9.77 -4.12
N ARG A 130 -14.48 -10.83 -3.34
CA ARG A 130 -13.17 -11.36 -2.94
C ARG A 130 -12.33 -11.78 -4.15
N GLY A 131 -11.03 -11.53 -4.09
CA GLY A 131 -10.08 -12.06 -5.06
C GLY A 131 -8.86 -11.18 -5.30
N LEU A 132 -8.07 -11.57 -6.31
CA LEU A 132 -6.89 -10.82 -6.75
C LEU A 132 -7.23 -9.93 -7.94
N TYR A 133 -6.82 -8.67 -7.88
CA TYR A 133 -7.09 -7.66 -8.89
C TYR A 133 -5.79 -6.97 -9.30
N PHE A 134 -5.76 -6.37 -10.49
CA PHE A 134 -4.65 -5.47 -10.83
C PHE A 134 -4.67 -4.23 -9.92
N ALA A 135 -3.51 -3.91 -9.36
CA ALA A 135 -3.35 -2.86 -8.35
C ALA A 135 -3.34 -1.43 -8.93
N GLY A 136 -3.51 -0.45 -8.05
CA GLY A 136 -3.14 0.95 -8.30
C GLY A 136 -4.00 1.73 -9.30
N TYR A 137 -5.13 1.19 -9.75
CA TYR A 137 -6.03 1.85 -10.71
C TYR A 137 -5.28 2.42 -11.94
N THR A 138 -4.32 1.66 -12.47
CA THR A 138 -3.48 2.06 -13.60
C THR A 138 -3.32 0.94 -14.64
N PRO A 139 -3.19 1.27 -15.94
CA PRO A 139 -2.76 0.30 -16.94
C PRO A 139 -1.37 -0.32 -16.66
N ASP A 140 -0.49 0.36 -15.92
CA ASP A 140 0.89 -0.10 -15.67
C ASP A 140 1.00 -1.25 -14.67
N ALA A 141 -0.14 -1.68 -14.11
CA ALA A 141 -0.25 -2.85 -13.24
C ALA A 141 0.00 -4.17 -13.98
N LEU A 142 0.03 -4.13 -15.31
CA LEU A 142 0.44 -5.24 -16.17
C LEU A 142 1.44 -4.73 -17.19
N ARG A 143 2.62 -5.35 -17.25
CA ARG A 143 3.66 -4.96 -18.23
C ARG A 143 4.52 -6.16 -18.64
N PRO A 144 5.22 -6.08 -19.79
CA PRO A 144 6.22 -7.10 -20.17
C PRO A 144 7.31 -7.23 -19.09
N ALA A 145 7.76 -8.46 -18.84
CA ALA A 145 8.91 -8.69 -17.98
C ALA A 145 10.21 -8.43 -18.75
N THR A 146 10.97 -7.41 -18.35
CA THR A 146 12.33 -7.14 -18.84
C THR A 146 13.30 -7.12 -17.66
N GLU A 147 14.57 -7.40 -17.89
CA GLU A 147 15.57 -7.37 -16.81
C GLU A 147 15.64 -6.00 -16.14
N GLN A 148 15.52 -4.93 -16.94
CA GLN A 148 15.48 -3.55 -16.46
C GLN A 148 14.27 -3.32 -15.53
N SER A 149 13.05 -3.63 -15.97
CA SER A 149 11.85 -3.36 -15.18
C SER A 149 11.81 -4.19 -13.90
N ILE A 150 12.29 -5.45 -13.95
CA ILE A 150 12.47 -6.29 -12.76
C ILE A 150 13.46 -5.65 -11.78
N GLY A 151 14.60 -5.13 -12.28
CA GLY A 151 15.60 -4.46 -11.46
C GLY A 151 15.06 -3.21 -10.76
N GLU A 152 14.37 -2.35 -11.50
CA GLU A 152 13.74 -1.13 -10.97
C GLU A 152 12.71 -1.44 -9.89
N ILE A 153 11.85 -2.44 -10.11
CA ILE A 153 10.85 -2.87 -9.14
C ILE A 153 11.51 -3.43 -7.87
N LYS A 154 12.53 -4.28 -8.00
CA LYS A 154 13.23 -4.84 -6.84
C LYS A 154 13.90 -3.74 -6.01
N ALA A 155 14.53 -2.77 -6.67
CA ALA A 155 15.13 -1.63 -5.99
C ALA A 155 14.06 -0.82 -5.23
N GLU A 156 12.91 -0.57 -5.85
CA GLU A 156 11.81 0.15 -5.23
C GLU A 156 11.19 -0.63 -4.04
N ILE A 157 11.02 -1.94 -4.16
CA ILE A 157 10.57 -2.80 -3.05
C ILE A 157 11.52 -2.67 -1.85
N LEU A 158 12.83 -2.77 -2.08
CA LEU A 158 13.82 -2.63 -1.00
C LEU A 158 13.76 -1.26 -0.33
N ARG A 159 13.62 -0.18 -1.12
CA ARG A 159 13.45 1.18 -0.60
C ARG A 159 12.22 1.29 0.32
N GLN A 160 11.10 0.70 -0.10
CA GLN A 160 9.87 0.72 0.71
C GLN A 160 10.00 -0.12 1.98
N VAL A 161 10.66 -1.27 1.92
CA VAL A 161 10.96 -2.08 3.12
C VAL A 161 11.76 -1.26 4.15
N ASP A 162 12.77 -0.51 3.69
CA ASP A 162 13.54 0.35 4.59
C ASP A 162 12.72 1.51 5.18
N ILE A 163 11.84 2.14 4.38
CA ILE A 163 10.92 3.16 4.89
C ILE A 163 10.04 2.60 5.99
N LEU A 164 9.41 1.45 5.75
CA LEU A 164 8.49 0.85 6.71
C LEU A 164 9.20 0.39 7.99
N ARG A 165 10.40 -0.17 7.86
CA ARG A 165 11.23 -0.58 9.00
C ARG A 165 11.61 0.61 9.89
N LEU A 166 11.93 1.75 9.27
CA LEU A 166 12.35 2.96 9.97
C LEU A 166 11.18 3.88 10.37
N TRP A 167 9.97 3.58 9.91
CA TRP A 167 8.80 4.45 10.11
C TRP A 167 8.54 4.73 11.58
N ARG A 168 8.40 6.01 11.94
CA ARG A 168 7.93 6.47 13.24
C ARG A 168 6.98 7.64 13.03
N ALA A 169 5.90 7.68 13.81
CA ALA A 169 5.03 8.85 13.83
C ALA A 169 5.83 10.06 14.33
N ASP A 170 5.88 11.11 13.52
CA ASP A 170 6.51 12.38 13.89
C ASP A 170 5.46 13.29 14.52
N THR A 171 5.59 13.55 15.82
CA THR A 171 4.65 14.38 16.57
C THR A 171 4.86 15.88 16.33
N THR A 172 5.88 16.26 15.56
CA THR A 172 6.21 17.66 15.23
C THR A 172 5.60 18.11 13.90
N LEU A 173 4.88 17.22 13.21
CA LEU A 173 4.23 17.52 11.94
C LEU A 173 3.21 18.65 12.08
N PRO A 174 3.03 19.49 11.04
CA PRO A 174 1.92 20.42 10.97
C PRO A 174 0.59 19.72 11.26
N HIS A 175 -0.28 20.38 12.02
CA HIS A 175 -1.59 19.87 12.43
C HIS A 175 -1.59 18.57 13.27
N PHE A 176 -0.44 18.04 13.72
CA PHE A 176 -0.40 16.77 14.44
C PHE A 176 -1.35 16.73 15.66
N GLU A 177 -1.28 17.76 16.49
CA GLU A 177 -2.11 17.88 17.70
C GLU A 177 -3.60 18.06 17.39
N GLU A 178 -3.91 18.83 16.34
CA GLU A 178 -5.27 19.07 15.87
C GLU A 178 -5.91 17.78 15.32
N VAL A 179 -5.19 17.06 14.44
CA VAL A 179 -5.61 15.77 13.91
C VAL A 179 -5.80 14.74 15.03
N ARG A 180 -4.87 14.69 15.99
CA ARG A 180 -4.96 13.79 17.15
C ARG A 180 -6.22 14.07 17.98
N ALA A 181 -6.52 15.35 18.24
CA ALA A 181 -7.71 15.76 18.99
C ALA A 181 -9.01 15.39 18.25
N LEU A 182 -9.07 15.62 16.94
CA LEU A 182 -10.21 15.24 16.10
C LEU A 182 -10.44 13.72 16.11
N ILE A 183 -9.37 12.94 15.95
CA ILE A 183 -9.45 11.48 15.98
C ILE A 183 -9.89 10.96 17.35
N ALA A 184 -9.37 11.52 18.44
CA ALA A 184 -9.82 11.16 19.78
C ALA A 184 -11.32 11.47 19.98
N HIS A 185 -11.82 12.54 19.37
CA HIS A 185 -13.23 12.89 19.43
C HIS A 185 -14.13 11.86 18.74
N LEU A 186 -13.69 11.23 17.63
CA LEU A 186 -14.46 10.21 16.91
C LEU A 186 -14.89 9.03 17.80
N GLY A 187 -14.11 8.69 18.84
CA GLY A 187 -14.46 7.63 19.79
C GLY A 187 -15.64 7.96 20.71
N HIS A 188 -16.16 9.18 20.66
CA HIS A 188 -17.18 9.70 21.57
C HIS A 188 -18.43 10.26 20.88
N VAL A 189 -18.42 10.39 19.55
CA VAL A 189 -19.51 11.03 18.78
C VAL A 189 -20.03 10.12 17.68
N SER A 190 -21.28 10.35 17.27
CA SER A 190 -21.97 9.57 16.24
C SER A 190 -22.81 10.46 15.32
N GLY A 191 -23.34 9.89 14.24
CA GLY A 191 -24.24 10.57 13.30
C GLY A 191 -23.66 11.87 12.73
N ALA A 192 -24.45 12.95 12.77
CA ALA A 192 -24.06 14.24 12.22
C ALA A 192 -22.84 14.87 12.91
N GLU A 193 -22.59 14.55 14.18
CA GLU A 193 -21.42 15.08 14.88
C GLU A 193 -20.14 14.38 14.44
N GLN A 194 -20.18 13.06 14.26
CA GLN A 194 -19.07 12.31 13.67
C GLN A 194 -18.75 12.81 12.24
N GLN A 195 -19.78 13.06 11.42
CA GLN A 195 -19.59 13.64 10.09
C GLN A 195 -18.90 15.01 10.15
N ARG A 196 -19.27 15.89 11.09
CA ARG A 196 -18.59 17.18 11.28
C ARG A 196 -17.10 17.02 11.61
N VAL A 197 -16.72 15.99 12.35
CA VAL A 197 -15.29 15.71 12.63
C VAL A 197 -14.57 15.26 11.36
N PHE A 198 -15.20 14.47 10.50
CA PHE A 198 -14.65 14.12 9.19
C PHE A 198 -14.51 15.35 8.28
N ASP A 199 -15.52 16.22 8.22
CA ASP A 199 -15.47 17.48 7.46
C ASP A 199 -14.31 18.36 7.95
N GLN A 200 -14.08 18.41 9.27
CA GLN A 200 -12.95 19.14 9.86
C GLN A 200 -11.60 18.53 9.46
N LEU A 201 -11.46 17.21 9.51
CA LEU A 201 -10.23 16.52 9.05
C LEU A 201 -9.96 16.76 7.56
N GLU A 202 -10.98 16.70 6.71
CA GLU A 202 -10.86 17.01 5.27
C GLU A 202 -10.43 18.46 5.05
N ALA A 203 -11.03 19.41 5.78
CA ALA A 203 -10.77 20.84 5.63
C ALA A 203 -9.33 21.26 6.00
N LEU A 204 -8.59 20.46 6.79
CA LEU A 204 -7.17 20.69 7.05
C LEU A 204 -6.32 20.56 5.77
N GLY A 205 -6.81 19.81 4.79
CA GLY A 205 -6.22 19.71 3.45
C GLY A 205 -4.84 19.08 3.42
N TYR A 206 -4.13 19.33 2.30
CA TYR A 206 -2.84 18.70 2.00
C TYR A 206 -1.77 18.89 3.10
N PRO A 207 -1.64 20.05 3.77
CA PRO A 207 -0.67 20.22 4.87
C PRO A 207 -0.83 19.25 6.05
N ALA A 208 -2.03 18.71 6.29
CA ALA A 208 -2.28 17.77 7.38
C ALA A 208 -2.11 16.29 6.99
N VAL A 209 -1.91 15.97 5.71
CA VAL A 209 -1.76 14.60 5.21
C VAL A 209 -0.71 13.80 6.01
N PRO A 210 0.53 14.30 6.26
CA PRO A 210 1.50 13.58 7.08
C PRO A 210 0.99 13.26 8.48
N ALA A 211 0.30 14.21 9.11
CA ALA A 211 -0.24 14.05 10.47
C ALA A 211 -1.38 13.03 10.51
N ILE A 212 -2.26 13.01 9.50
CA ILE A 212 -3.32 12.00 9.37
C ILE A 212 -2.69 10.60 9.22
N ILE A 213 -1.70 10.45 8.34
CA ILE A 213 -0.98 9.18 8.13
C ILE A 213 -0.32 8.69 9.43
N ALA A 214 0.25 9.60 10.22
CA ALA A 214 0.87 9.28 11.51
C ALA A 214 -0.13 8.73 12.56
N GLN A 215 -1.43 8.94 12.38
CA GLN A 215 -2.50 8.48 13.29
C GLN A 215 -3.26 7.26 12.77
N MET A 216 -2.89 6.74 11.60
CA MET A 216 -3.62 5.65 10.94
C MET A 216 -3.56 4.31 11.68
N ASP A 217 -2.75 4.14 12.73
CA ASP A 217 -2.79 2.94 13.58
C ASP A 217 -4.00 2.90 14.52
N ASN A 218 -4.84 3.93 14.55
CA ASN A 218 -6.08 3.91 15.32
C ASN A 218 -7.10 2.93 14.71
N ARG A 219 -7.30 1.79 15.38
CA ARG A 219 -8.21 0.69 15.02
C ARG A 219 -9.54 0.73 15.80
N GLN A 220 -9.86 1.84 16.47
CA GLN A 220 -11.12 1.94 17.20
C GLN A 220 -12.31 1.86 16.24
N PRO A 221 -13.37 1.11 16.59
CA PRO A 221 -14.62 1.10 15.82
C PRO A 221 -15.25 2.50 15.78
N LEU A 222 -15.88 2.84 14.67
CA LEU A 222 -16.71 4.04 14.56
C LEU A 222 -18.09 3.80 15.19
N LEU A 223 -18.65 4.82 15.84
CA LEU A 223 -20.00 4.71 16.40
C LEU A 223 -21.08 4.82 15.32
N THR A 224 -20.75 5.37 14.15
CA THR A 224 -21.59 5.36 12.96
C THR A 224 -20.76 4.88 11.77
N HIS A 225 -21.16 3.78 11.13
CA HIS A 225 -20.43 3.17 10.03
C HIS A 225 -20.77 3.85 8.70
N SER A 226 -20.60 5.17 8.65
CA SER A 226 -20.88 5.97 7.48
C SER A 226 -20.04 7.24 7.48
N ILE A 227 -19.56 7.59 6.28
CA ILE A 227 -18.95 8.88 5.97
C ILE A 227 -19.47 9.33 4.61
N SER A 228 -19.73 10.63 4.49
CA SER A 228 -20.07 11.29 3.24
C SER A 228 -18.99 12.32 2.90
N LEU A 229 -18.47 12.30 1.68
CA LEU A 229 -17.41 13.20 1.23
C LEU A 229 -17.88 13.94 -0.02
N VAL A 230 -17.71 15.26 -0.07
CA VAL A 230 -18.17 16.07 -1.19
C VAL A 230 -17.18 15.96 -2.35
N ASN A 231 -17.66 15.59 -3.54
CA ASN A 231 -16.79 15.48 -4.70
C ASN A 231 -16.64 16.85 -5.38
N HIS A 232 -15.45 17.45 -5.26
CA HIS A 232 -15.16 18.78 -5.81
C HIS A 232 -14.71 18.76 -7.28
N ALA A 233 -14.57 17.58 -7.91
CA ALA A 233 -14.16 17.48 -9.31
C ALA A 233 -15.26 18.04 -10.24
N LYS A 234 -14.87 18.89 -11.21
CA LYS A 234 -15.81 19.55 -12.15
C LYS A 234 -16.65 18.58 -13.00
N ASN A 235 -16.21 17.33 -13.12
CA ASN A 235 -16.83 16.26 -13.89
C ASN A 235 -17.20 15.05 -13.00
N ALA A 236 -17.35 15.26 -11.70
CA ALA A 236 -17.82 14.24 -10.78
C ALA A 236 -19.20 13.70 -11.24
N PHE A 237 -19.30 12.39 -11.43
CA PHE A 237 -20.57 11.73 -11.74
C PHE A 237 -21.58 11.86 -10.60
N GLU A 238 -21.10 11.84 -9.35
CA GLU A 238 -21.87 12.04 -8.14
C GLU A 238 -21.25 13.20 -7.33
N GLY A 239 -22.09 14.13 -6.86
CA GLY A 239 -21.65 15.27 -6.05
C GLY A 239 -21.20 14.90 -4.63
N MET A 240 -21.53 13.68 -4.18
CA MET A 240 -21.09 13.12 -2.90
C MET A 240 -20.67 11.66 -3.09
N ARG A 241 -19.64 11.25 -2.36
CA ARG A 241 -19.23 9.86 -2.19
C ARG A 241 -19.71 9.40 -0.82
N HIS A 242 -20.28 8.20 -0.75
CA HIS A 242 -20.70 7.59 0.49
C HIS A 242 -19.94 6.30 0.70
N TYR A 243 -19.34 6.17 1.89
CA TYR A 243 -18.64 4.96 2.29
C TYR A 243 -19.16 4.44 3.63
N GLY A 244 -18.96 3.15 3.89
CA GLY A 244 -19.31 2.49 5.14
C GLY A 244 -18.09 2.02 5.92
N PRO A 245 -17.23 2.91 6.45
CA PRO A 245 -16.06 2.51 7.22
C PRO A 245 -16.48 1.87 8.55
N ASP A 246 -15.77 0.82 8.98
CA ASP A 246 -16.03 0.16 10.27
C ASP A 246 -15.15 0.74 11.38
N GLN A 247 -13.90 1.09 11.06
CA GLN A 247 -12.91 1.60 12.00
C GLN A 247 -12.42 2.99 11.61
N VAL A 248 -11.82 3.70 12.58
CA VAL A 248 -11.21 5.02 12.35
C VAL A 248 -10.25 5.00 11.16
N VAL A 249 -9.35 4.01 11.07
CA VAL A 249 -8.42 3.88 9.93
C VAL A 249 -9.11 3.83 8.56
N ASP A 250 -10.27 3.18 8.47
CA ASP A 250 -11.03 3.04 7.23
C ASP A 250 -11.54 4.40 6.76
N ALA A 251 -12.02 5.23 7.70
CA ALA A 251 -12.43 6.61 7.42
C ALA A 251 -11.23 7.51 7.10
N LEU A 252 -10.09 7.33 7.77
CA LEU A 252 -8.87 8.10 7.47
C LEU A 252 -8.34 7.79 6.07
N ASP A 253 -8.42 6.54 5.60
CA ASP A 253 -8.08 6.17 4.22
C ASP A 253 -8.98 6.89 3.20
N ALA A 254 -10.29 6.97 3.47
CA ALA A 254 -11.23 7.73 2.63
C ALA A 254 -10.92 9.23 2.60
N ILE A 255 -10.61 9.83 3.76
CA ILE A 255 -10.23 11.25 3.87
C ILE A 255 -8.90 11.51 3.13
N LEU A 256 -7.92 10.64 3.30
CA LEU A 256 -6.64 10.76 2.59
C LEU A 256 -6.83 10.62 1.07
N ASN A 257 -7.67 9.70 0.60
CA ASN A 257 -8.03 9.59 -0.81
C ASN A 257 -8.69 10.87 -1.33
N GLN A 258 -9.60 11.45 -0.54
CA GLN A 258 -10.29 12.68 -0.90
C GLN A 258 -9.34 13.88 -1.00
N ILE A 259 -8.40 14.02 -0.06
CA ILE A 259 -7.43 15.13 -0.05
C ILE A 259 -6.37 14.96 -1.15
N THR A 260 -5.87 13.75 -1.36
CA THR A 260 -4.67 13.51 -2.20
C THR A 260 -4.98 12.97 -3.60
N GLY A 261 -6.15 12.35 -3.78
CA GLY A 261 -6.49 11.57 -4.96
C GLY A 261 -5.84 10.18 -5.02
N GLU A 262 -5.02 9.82 -4.03
CA GLU A 262 -4.26 8.56 -4.00
C GLU A 262 -4.99 7.45 -3.25
N SER A 263 -4.67 6.19 -3.55
CA SER A 263 -5.23 5.02 -2.87
C SER A 263 -4.19 3.90 -2.83
N PHE A 264 -4.10 3.21 -1.69
CA PHE A 264 -3.19 2.08 -1.46
C PHE A 264 -3.93 0.83 -0.99
N GLY A 265 -5.20 0.71 -1.35
CA GLY A 265 -6.09 -0.36 -0.94
C GLY A 265 -7.56 0.07 -0.98
N SER A 266 -8.44 -0.81 -0.51
CA SER A 266 -9.90 -0.64 -0.63
C SER A 266 -10.61 -0.75 0.73
N ILE A 267 -10.05 -0.15 1.79
CA ILE A 267 -10.62 -0.25 3.14
C ILE A 267 -11.71 0.78 3.44
N GLN A 268 -12.05 1.69 2.50
CA GLN A 268 -12.99 2.78 2.77
C GLN A 268 -14.39 2.30 3.19
N ASN A 269 -14.78 1.09 2.78
CA ASN A 269 -16.06 0.45 3.12
C ASN A 269 -15.93 -0.64 4.21
N GLY A 270 -14.91 -0.51 5.07
CA GLY A 270 -14.48 -1.60 5.93
C GLY A 270 -13.52 -2.53 5.18
N GLY A 271 -12.68 -3.21 5.93
CA GLY A 271 -11.72 -4.18 5.39
C GLY A 271 -11.30 -5.19 6.44
N SER A 272 -10.56 -6.20 6.02
CA SER A 272 -9.86 -7.10 6.94
C SER A 272 -8.70 -6.39 7.63
N ASP A 273 -8.17 -6.97 8.71
CA ASP A 273 -6.98 -6.43 9.36
C ASP A 273 -5.76 -6.44 8.43
N ARG A 274 -5.66 -7.44 7.54
CA ARG A 274 -4.62 -7.49 6.50
C ARG A 274 -4.74 -6.31 5.53
N GLU A 275 -5.95 -6.02 5.04
CA GLU A 275 -6.16 -4.89 4.13
C GLU A 275 -5.83 -3.55 4.80
N ARG A 276 -6.16 -3.41 6.10
CA ARG A 276 -5.80 -2.21 6.88
C ARG A 276 -4.30 -2.08 7.05
N GLU A 277 -3.59 -3.16 7.38
CA GLU A 277 -2.13 -3.15 7.47
C GLU A 277 -1.48 -2.77 6.14
N ALA A 278 -1.95 -3.33 5.02
CA ALA A 278 -1.46 -3.02 3.68
C ALA A 278 -1.70 -1.56 3.29
N SER A 279 -2.92 -1.04 3.50
CA SER A 279 -3.24 0.38 3.24
C SER A 279 -2.37 1.31 4.09
N VAL A 280 -2.25 1.07 5.40
CA VAL A 280 -1.39 1.88 6.28
C VAL A 280 0.07 1.85 5.81
N ALA A 281 0.59 0.69 5.42
CA ALA A 281 1.95 0.61 4.87
C ALA A 281 2.10 1.45 3.60
N GLY A 282 1.13 1.40 2.68
CA GLY A 282 1.15 2.22 1.47
C GLY A 282 1.14 3.73 1.77
N TRP A 283 0.31 4.17 2.70
CA TRP A 283 0.28 5.57 3.14
C TRP A 283 1.57 6.02 3.80
N ARG A 284 2.21 5.18 4.61
CA ARG A 284 3.53 5.49 5.20
C ARG A 284 4.61 5.67 4.14
N VAL A 285 4.59 4.82 3.10
CA VAL A 285 5.47 5.00 1.93
C VAL A 285 5.15 6.33 1.25
N TYR A 286 3.87 6.63 1.00
CA TYR A 286 3.47 7.90 0.39
C TYR A 286 3.96 9.11 1.18
N ALA A 287 3.77 9.13 2.51
CA ALA A 287 4.26 10.18 3.38
C ALA A 287 5.78 10.42 3.23
N ALA A 288 6.58 9.36 3.13
CA ALA A 288 8.02 9.47 2.89
C ALA A 288 8.38 10.08 1.53
N THR A 289 7.47 10.00 0.54
CA THR A 289 7.65 10.57 -0.81
C THR A 289 7.11 12.00 -0.96
N LEU A 290 6.35 12.53 0.00
CA LEU A 290 5.77 13.88 -0.10
C LEU A 290 6.83 14.97 -0.30
N ARG A 291 7.99 14.83 0.36
CA ARG A 291 9.14 15.75 0.18
C ARG A 291 9.78 15.71 -1.22
N CYS A 292 9.47 14.69 -2.00
CA CYS A 292 10.01 14.47 -3.33
C CYS A 292 9.13 15.07 -4.43
N GLN A 293 7.91 15.50 -4.10
CA GLN A 293 6.98 16.16 -4.99
C GLN A 293 7.28 17.66 -4.97
N LYS A 294 8.20 18.10 -5.84
CA LYS A 294 8.49 19.53 -6.07
C LYS A 294 7.88 19.99 -7.38
#